data_AF-A0A1C0TKB9-F1
#
_entry.id   AF-A0A1C0TKB9-F1
#
_cell.length_a   1.000
_cell.length_b   1.000
_cell.length_c   1.000
_cell.angle_alpha   90.00
_cell.angle_beta   90.00
_cell.angle_gamma   90.00
#
_symmetry.space_group_name_H-M   'P 1'
#
loop_
_entity.id
_entity.type
_entity.pdbx_description
1 polymer ?
#
loop_
_entity_poly.entity_id
_entity_poly.type
_entity_poly.pdbx_seq_one_letter_code
_entity_poly.pdbx_strand_id
1 'polypeptide(L)'
;MELTVDEALQQSRAVVRTQLEQQVADTESLLGTTSDTVHLLLNELSAFVNKLSAAQTLAEMRASTESLKTAIGGVETKVTNGELSFPYQTKGQSDVMTDIIARANGVDAVLKAQ
;
A
#
# COMPACT_ATOMS: atom_id res chain seq x y z
N MET A 1 20.53 -29.75 19.98
CA MET A 1 19.17 -30.01 19.48
C MET A 1 19.13 -29.45 18.07
N GLU A 2 18.90 -30.30 17.06
CA GLU A 2 18.56 -29.81 15.72
C GLU A 2 17.16 -29.18 15.80
N LEU A 3 17.03 -27.98 15.25
CA LEU A 3 15.74 -27.34 15.07
C LEU A 3 14.91 -28.18 14.09
N THR A 4 13.62 -28.33 14.36
CA THR A 4 12.70 -28.82 13.35
C THR A 4 12.68 -27.86 12.16
N VAL A 5 12.27 -28.36 10.99
CA VAL A 5 12.21 -27.55 9.75
C VAL A 5 11.35 -26.29 9.96
N ASP A 6 10.25 -26.41 10.70
CA ASP A 6 9.37 -25.29 11.01
C ASP A 6 10.02 -24.26 11.93
N GLU A 7 10.73 -24.70 12.97
CA GLU A 7 11.45 -23.78 13.88
C GLU A 7 12.60 -23.05 13.17
N ALA A 8 13.31 -23.74 12.27
CA ALA A 8 14.36 -23.13 11.44
C ALA A 8 13.79 -22.07 10.48
N LEU A 9 12.64 -22.35 9.85
CA LEU A 9 11.93 -21.38 9.00
C LEU A 9 11.43 -20.17 9.81
N GLN A 10 10.92 -20.40 11.01
CA GLN A 10 10.42 -19.34 11.88
C GLN A 10 11.56 -18.44 12.38
N GLN A 11 12.72 -19.02 12.72
CA GLN A 11 13.92 -18.27 13.10
C GLN A 11 14.48 -17.47 11.91
N SER A 12 14.51 -18.04 10.70
CA SER A 12 14.92 -17.34 9.49
C SER A 12 14.02 -16.12 9.20
N ARG A 13 12.70 -16.28 9.32
CA ARG A 13 11.73 -15.17 9.17
C ARG A 13 11.96 -14.08 10.22
N ALA A 14 12.27 -14.45 11.46
CA ALA A 14 12.55 -13.49 12.53
C ALA A 14 13.81 -12.66 12.23
N VAL A 15 14.90 -13.30 11.78
CA VAL A 15 16.15 -12.62 11.40
C VAL A 15 15.91 -11.64 10.25
N VAL A 16 15.19 -12.05 9.20
CA VAL A 16 14.84 -11.17 8.08
C VAL A 16 14.01 -9.98 8.56
N ARG A 17 13.05 -10.20 9.46
CA ARG A 17 12.21 -9.12 10.01
C ARG A 17 13.03 -8.10 10.79
N THR A 18 13.94 -8.57 11.64
CA THR A 18 14.86 -7.69 12.39
C THR A 18 15.78 -6.89 11.45
N GLN A 19 16.26 -7.50 10.37
CA GLN A 19 17.07 -6.78 9.36
C GLN A 19 16.26 -5.70 8.64
N LEU A 20 15.00 -5.98 8.29
CA LEU A 20 14.11 -4.99 7.67
C LEU A 20 13.86 -3.81 8.62
N GLU A 21 13.48 -4.11 9.88
CA GLU A 21 13.22 -3.10 10.92
C GLU A 21 14.42 -2.19 11.17
N GLN A 22 15.64 -2.74 11.15
CA GLN A 22 16.86 -1.98 11.43
C GLN A 22 17.37 -1.15 10.24
N GLN A 23 17.06 -1.55 9.01
CA GLN A 23 17.71 -0.97 7.82
C GLN A 23 16.81 -0.07 6.98
N VAL A 24 15.52 -0.39 6.88
CA VAL A 24 14.63 0.25 5.88
C VAL A 24 13.21 0.47 6.36
N ALA A 25 12.85 -0.04 7.55
CA ALA A 25 11.46 -0.23 7.92
C ALA A 25 11.22 -0.05 9.44
N ASP A 26 11.91 0.87 10.09
CA ASP A 26 11.57 1.21 11.47
C ASP A 26 10.11 1.71 11.52
N THR A 27 9.39 1.33 12.58
CA THR A 27 7.94 1.51 12.66
C THR A 27 7.51 2.97 12.51
N GLU A 28 8.29 3.92 13.03
CA GLU A 28 7.97 5.34 12.98
C GLU A 28 8.14 5.89 11.56
N SER A 29 9.26 5.57 10.91
CA SER A 29 9.51 5.97 9.51
C SER A 29 8.52 5.31 8.54
N LEU A 30 8.15 4.05 8.76
CA LEU A 30 7.12 3.37 7.97
C LEU A 30 5.76 4.07 8.10
N LEU A 31 5.37 4.41 9.33
CA LEU A 31 4.12 5.11 9.60
C LEU A 31 4.15 6.51 8.97
N GLY A 32 5.26 7.24 9.11
CA GLY A 32 5.46 8.55 8.48
C GLY A 32 5.34 8.47 6.96
N THR A 33 6.08 7.57 6.32
CA THR A 33 6.05 7.35 4.85
C THR A 33 4.65 6.94 4.38
N THR A 34 3.96 6.08 5.13
CA THR A 34 2.58 5.68 4.84
C THR A 34 1.64 6.88 4.94
N SER A 35 1.77 7.69 5.99
CA SER A 35 0.96 8.89 6.19
C SER A 35 1.18 9.90 5.07
N ASP A 36 2.42 10.17 4.68
CA ASP A 36 2.75 11.09 3.58
C ASP A 36 2.18 10.61 2.24
N THR A 37 2.28 9.31 1.99
CA THR A 37 1.69 8.70 0.79
C THR A 37 0.17 8.86 0.77
N VAL A 38 -0.51 8.64 1.91
CA VAL A 38 -1.95 8.84 2.04
C VAL A 38 -2.33 10.31 1.89
N HIS A 39 -1.58 11.24 2.47
CA HIS A 39 -1.82 12.68 2.32
C HIS A 39 -1.69 13.14 0.86
N LEU A 40 -0.66 12.66 0.16
CA LEU A 40 -0.48 12.94 -1.27
C LEU A 40 -1.67 12.42 -2.07
N LEU A 41 -2.06 11.15 -1.87
CA LEU A 41 -3.21 10.57 -2.56
C LEU A 41 -4.52 11.30 -2.25
N LEU A 42 -4.74 11.69 -1.00
CA LEU A 42 -5.94 12.41 -0.58
C LEU A 42 -6.04 13.78 -1.24
N ASN A 43 -4.92 14.54 -1.28
CA ASN A 43 -4.87 15.84 -1.94
C ASN A 43 -5.17 15.73 -3.44
N GLU A 44 -4.51 14.81 -4.13
CA GLU A 44 -4.67 14.66 -5.57
C GLU A 44 -6.05 14.09 -5.95
N LEU A 45 -6.60 13.17 -5.16
CA LEU A 45 -7.95 12.65 -5.34
C LEU A 45 -9.00 13.75 -5.12
N SER A 46 -8.84 14.58 -4.09
CA SER A 46 -9.73 15.71 -3.84
C SER A 46 -9.72 16.69 -5.02
N ALA A 47 -8.54 17.05 -5.52
CA ALA A 47 -8.39 17.91 -6.69
C ALA A 47 -9.03 17.28 -7.95
N PHE A 48 -8.85 15.98 -8.16
CA PHE A 48 -9.49 15.25 -9.26
C PHE A 48 -11.02 15.33 -9.16
N VAL A 49 -11.60 15.01 -8.00
CA VAL A 49 -13.06 15.03 -7.79
C VAL A 49 -13.64 16.43 -8.01
N ASN A 50 -12.96 17.48 -7.53
CA ASN A 50 -13.40 18.86 -7.71
C ASN A 50 -13.37 19.30 -9.18
N LYS A 51 -12.34 18.92 -9.95
CA LYS A 51 -12.26 19.22 -11.38
C LYS A 51 -13.29 18.42 -12.17
N LEU A 52 -13.50 17.15 -11.82
CA LEU A 52 -14.47 16.28 -12.48
C LEU A 52 -15.90 16.77 -12.27
N SER A 53 -16.25 17.20 -11.06
CA SER A 53 -17.60 17.69 -10.75
C SER A 53 -17.92 19.02 -11.44
N ALA A 54 -16.91 19.84 -11.73
CA ALA A 54 -17.04 21.10 -12.45
C ALA A 54 -16.97 20.96 -13.98
N ALA A 55 -16.57 19.79 -14.50
CA ALA A 55 -16.41 19.57 -15.93
C ALA A 55 -17.77 19.54 -16.65
N GLN A 56 -17.90 20.36 -17.69
CA GLN A 56 -19.08 20.47 -18.54
C GLN A 56 -18.89 19.75 -19.88
N THR A 57 -17.63 19.44 -20.23
CA THR A 57 -17.30 18.79 -21.49
C THR A 57 -16.45 17.54 -21.29
N LEU A 58 -16.44 16.65 -22.30
CA LEU A 58 -15.55 15.50 -22.32
C LEU A 58 -14.06 15.91 -22.32
N ALA A 59 -13.73 17.07 -22.90
CA ALA A 59 -12.37 17.60 -22.89
C ALA A 59 -11.93 17.99 -21.47
N GLU A 60 -12.78 18.71 -20.74
CA GLU A 60 -12.54 19.07 -19.34
C GLU A 60 -12.51 17.85 -18.43
N MET A 61 -13.36 16.86 -18.69
CA MET A 61 -13.32 15.57 -17.99
C MET A 61 -11.95 14.90 -18.15
N ARG A 62 -11.40 14.86 -19.37
CA ARG A 62 -10.06 14.29 -19.61
C ARG A 62 -8.98 15.11 -18.91
N ALA A 63 -9.04 16.43 -19.00
CA ALA A 63 -8.11 17.33 -18.32
C ALA A 63 -8.13 17.18 -16.79
N SER A 64 -9.28 16.82 -16.19
CA SER A 64 -9.37 16.57 -14.75
C SER A 64 -8.41 15.50 -14.25
N THR A 65 -8.07 14.51 -15.11
CA THR A 65 -7.17 13.40 -14.78
C THR A 65 -5.69 13.79 -14.75
N GLU A 66 -5.30 14.92 -15.34
CA GLU A 66 -3.90 15.27 -15.58
C GLU A 66 -3.08 15.47 -14.30
N SER A 67 -3.66 16.10 -13.26
CA SER A 67 -2.94 16.32 -12.00
C SER A 67 -2.64 15.01 -11.29
N LEU A 68 -3.64 14.13 -11.18
CA LEU A 68 -3.48 12.82 -10.57
C LEU A 68 -2.50 11.94 -11.39
N LYS A 69 -2.61 11.97 -12.72
CA LYS A 69 -1.67 11.26 -13.60
C LYS A 69 -0.24 11.78 -13.45
N THR A 70 -0.05 13.08 -13.29
CA THR A 70 1.28 13.69 -13.09
C THR A 70 1.86 13.29 -11.74
N ALA A 71 1.04 13.30 -10.69
CA ALA A 71 1.49 13.02 -9.33
C ALA A 71 1.83 11.53 -9.11
N ILE A 72 1.01 10.60 -9.62
CA ILE A 72 1.14 9.16 -9.30
C ILE A 72 1.19 8.24 -10.51
N GLY A 73 0.94 8.73 -11.73
CA GLY A 73 0.87 7.88 -12.93
C GLY A 73 2.18 7.17 -13.28
N GLY A 74 3.32 7.71 -12.84
CA GLY A 74 4.62 7.06 -13.01
C GLY A 74 4.80 5.77 -12.20
N VAL A 75 3.97 5.53 -11.17
CA VAL A 75 4.04 4.32 -10.33
C VAL A 75 3.78 3.07 -11.16
N GLU A 76 2.78 3.10 -12.04
CA GLU A 76 2.46 1.97 -12.93
C GLU A 76 3.66 1.64 -13.83
N THR A 77 4.21 2.63 -14.51
CA THR A 77 5.37 2.43 -15.40
C THR A 77 6.58 1.88 -14.64
N LYS A 78 6.86 2.41 -13.43
CA LYS A 78 7.96 1.93 -12.60
C LYS A 78 7.78 0.48 -12.17
N VAL A 79 6.54 0.06 -11.87
CA VAL A 79 6.21 -1.33 -11.59
C VAL A 79 6.41 -2.21 -12.82
N THR A 80 5.87 -1.82 -13.97
CA THR A 80 5.99 -2.58 -15.23
C THR A 80 7.44 -2.74 -15.66
N ASN A 81 8.27 -1.70 -15.48
CA ASN A 81 9.68 -1.71 -15.84
C ASN A 81 10.57 -2.44 -14.81
N GLY A 82 10.03 -2.87 -13.67
CA GLY A 82 10.80 -3.47 -12.58
C GLY A 82 11.65 -2.47 -11.77
N GLU A 83 11.42 -1.17 -11.94
CA GLU A 83 12.06 -0.10 -11.17
C GLU A 83 11.47 0.06 -9.76
N LEU A 84 10.25 -0.44 -9.55
CA LEU A 84 9.55 -0.44 -8.27
C LEU A 84 8.89 -1.80 -8.07
N SER A 85 9.09 -2.40 -6.90
CA SER A 85 8.38 -3.62 -6.50
C SER A 85 7.71 -3.40 -5.16
N PHE A 86 6.41 -3.62 -5.11
CA PHE A 86 5.66 -3.58 -3.87
C PHE A 86 5.66 -4.98 -3.22
N PRO A 87 5.84 -5.09 -1.89
CA PRO A 87 5.86 -6.39 -1.20
C PRO A 87 4.64 -7.27 -1.47
N TYR A 88 3.47 -6.66 -1.71
CA TYR A 88 2.24 -7.38 -2.03
C TYR A 88 2.35 -8.20 -3.32
N GLN A 89 3.22 -7.80 -4.27
CA GLN A 89 3.38 -8.46 -5.55
C GLN A 89 4.06 -9.83 -5.39
N THR A 90 4.97 -9.95 -4.43
CA THR A 90 5.57 -11.25 -4.04
C THR A 90 4.53 -12.17 -3.40
N LYS A 91 3.61 -11.60 -2.61
CA LYS A 91 2.55 -12.36 -1.93
C LYS A 91 1.37 -12.71 -2.86
N GLY A 92 1.13 -11.91 -3.89
CA GLY A 92 -0.04 -12.03 -4.77
C GLY A 92 -1.23 -11.21 -4.26
N GLN A 93 -1.92 -10.54 -5.19
CA GLN A 93 -3.00 -9.61 -4.86
C GLN A 93 -4.20 -10.29 -4.17
N SER A 94 -4.55 -11.51 -4.57
CA SER A 94 -5.66 -12.27 -3.98
C SER A 94 -5.43 -12.56 -2.50
N ASP A 95 -4.23 -13.00 -2.17
CA ASP A 95 -3.87 -13.37 -0.80
C ASP A 95 -3.77 -12.13 0.09
N VAL A 96 -3.24 -11.04 -0.45
CA VAL A 96 -3.22 -9.74 0.24
C VAL A 96 -4.64 -9.22 0.49
N MET A 97 -5.54 -9.36 -0.48
CA MET A 97 -6.93 -8.95 -0.30
C MET A 97 -7.64 -9.81 0.75
N THR A 98 -7.35 -11.11 0.78
CA THR A 98 -7.87 -12.04 1.78
C THR A 98 -7.44 -11.64 3.19
N ASP A 99 -6.15 -11.32 3.37
CA ASP A 99 -5.61 -10.80 4.63
C ASP A 99 -6.29 -9.50 5.07
N ILE A 100 -6.48 -8.55 4.15
CA ILE A 100 -7.13 -7.27 4.41
C ILE A 100 -8.56 -7.50 4.91
N ILE A 101 -9.32 -8.35 4.21
CA ILE A 101 -10.70 -8.70 4.58
C ILE A 101 -10.74 -9.38 5.95
N ALA A 102 -9.90 -10.38 6.17
CA ALA A 102 -9.84 -11.10 7.44
C ALA A 102 -9.52 -10.16 8.62
N ARG A 103 -8.55 -9.26 8.43
CA ARG A 103 -8.19 -8.26 9.44
C ARG A 103 -9.34 -7.29 9.71
N ALA A 104 -9.95 -6.73 8.67
CA ALA A 104 -11.05 -5.78 8.81
C ALA A 104 -12.23 -6.40 9.56
N ASN A 105 -12.64 -7.61 9.17
CA ASN A 105 -13.73 -8.34 9.83
C ASN A 105 -13.38 -8.73 11.27
N GLY A 106 -12.13 -9.12 11.53
CA GLY A 106 -11.68 -9.43 12.89
C GLY A 106 -11.76 -8.21 13.81
N VAL A 107 -11.33 -7.04 13.34
CA VAL A 107 -11.43 -5.78 14.10
C VAL A 107 -12.90 -5.39 14.33
N ASP A 108 -13.73 -5.44 13.29
CA ASP A 108 -15.16 -5.13 13.39
C ASP A 108 -15.90 -6.05 14.38
N ALA A 109 -15.57 -7.35 14.39
CA ALA A 109 -16.14 -8.30 15.35
C ALA A 109 -15.79 -7.94 16.81
N VAL A 110 -14.57 -7.50 17.09
CA VAL A 110 -14.16 -7.04 18.43
C VAL A 110 -14.91 -5.77 18.83
N LEU A 111 -15.06 -4.81 17.91
CA LEU A 111 -15.79 -3.57 18.17
C LEU A 111 -17.28 -3.82 18.46
N LYS A 112 -17.90 -4.76 17.75
CA LYS A 112 -19.31 -5.14 17.95
C LYS A 112 -19.58 -5.92 19.24
N ALA A 113 -18.55 -6.50 19.84
CA ALA A 113 -18.65 -7.24 21.10
C ALA A 113 -18.49 -6.35 22.34
N GLN A 114 -18.22 -5.05 22.15
CA GLN A 114 -18.26 -4.00 23.18
C GLN A 114 -19.71 -3.55 23.42
#